data_AF-A0A9X5SCS6-F1
#
_entry.id   AF-A0A9X5SCS6-F1
#
_cell.length_a   1.000
_cell.length_b   1.000
_cell.length_c   1.000
_cell.angle_alpha   90.00
_cell.angle_beta   90.00
_cell.angle_gamma   90.00
#
_symmetry.space_group_name_H-M   'P 1'
#
loop_
_entity.id
_entity.type
_entity.pdbx_description
1 polymer ?
#
loop_
_entity_poly.entity_id
_entity_poly.type
_entity_poly.pdbx_seq_one_letter_code
_entity_poly.pdbx_strand_id
1 'polypeptide(L)'
;MPYPDGDVNVIIKNNKPCVYIDANGLTGSYMLRIGYVDENTGNSEYWRYLSSFEKQYPVKEKCIFADESNFPNINFRNNVSYSFTLKAASVPRDDRYIPNNFDGFSSTYCLKNTNGKFEVQDFDFSKNRCVDKVEILSSSDTKQRISWLDSLFRWFMDLWK
;
A
#
# COMPACT_ATOMS: atom_id res chain seq x y z
N MET A 1 -7.81 -4.35 -14.04
CA MET A 1 -8.94 -4.46 -13.10
C MET A 1 -8.37 -4.28 -11.71
N PRO A 2 -8.94 -3.42 -10.84
CA PRO A 2 -8.58 -3.44 -9.42
C PRO A 2 -8.88 -4.84 -8.90
N TYR A 3 -7.99 -5.43 -8.09
CA TYR A 3 -8.31 -6.72 -7.49
C TYR A 3 -9.37 -6.55 -6.42
N PRO A 4 -10.30 -7.51 -6.29
CA PRO A 4 -11.45 -7.36 -5.41
C PRO A 4 -11.10 -7.43 -3.92
N ASP A 5 -9.98 -8.06 -3.55
CA ASP A 5 -9.70 -8.33 -2.13
C ASP A 5 -9.03 -7.16 -1.39
N GLY A 6 -8.62 -6.12 -2.11
CA GLY A 6 -8.18 -4.86 -1.54
C GLY A 6 -6.77 -4.42 -1.95
N ASP A 7 -6.14 -3.66 -1.07
CA ASP A 7 -4.92 -2.93 -1.35
C ASP A 7 -3.66 -3.67 -0.92
N VAL A 8 -2.61 -3.51 -1.72
CA VAL A 8 -1.24 -3.78 -1.27
C VAL A 8 -0.72 -2.49 -0.67
N ASN A 9 -0.29 -2.51 0.58
CA ASN A 9 0.19 -1.34 1.28
C ASN A 9 1.72 -1.30 1.31
N VAL A 10 2.28 -0.09 1.28
CA VAL A 10 3.73 0.14 1.37
C VAL A 10 4.01 1.17 2.45
N ILE A 11 4.94 0.84 3.35
CA ILE A 11 5.51 1.75 4.35
C ILE A 11 7.03 1.78 4.22
N ILE A 12 7.68 2.79 4.78
CA ILE A 12 9.13 2.78 4.95
C ILE A 12 9.49 2.22 6.33
N LYS A 13 10.29 1.16 6.35
CA LYS A 13 10.85 0.57 7.58
C LYS A 13 12.34 0.38 7.37
N ASN A 14 13.16 0.83 8.33
CA ASN A 14 14.63 0.80 8.21
C ASN A 14 15.13 1.38 6.88
N ASN A 15 14.52 2.50 6.45
CA ASN A 15 14.85 3.19 5.20
C ASN A 15 14.70 2.33 3.93
N LYS A 16 13.80 1.35 3.96
CA LYS A 16 13.46 0.51 2.81
C LYS A 16 11.93 0.41 2.65
N PRO A 17 11.41 0.33 1.43
CA PRO A 17 9.99 0.03 1.23
C PRO A 17 9.68 -1.36 1.77
N CYS A 18 8.61 -1.47 2.53
CA CYS A 18 8.16 -2.69 3.18
C CYS A 18 6.68 -2.90 2.87
N VAL A 19 6.40 -4.01 2.20
CA VAL A 19 5.13 -4.31 1.55
C VAL A 19 4.29 -5.22 2.44
N TYR A 20 3.02 -4.89 2.62
CA TYR A 20 2.08 -5.67 3.42
C TYR A 20 0.67 -5.60 2.85
N ILE A 21 -0.23 -6.44 3.36
CA ILE A 21 -1.67 -6.38 3.12
C ILE A 21 -2.39 -6.26 4.46
N ASP A 22 -3.54 -5.61 4.47
CA ASP A 22 -4.42 -5.51 5.64
C ASP A 22 -5.59 -6.49 5.51
N ALA A 23 -5.25 -7.77 5.41
CA ALA A 23 -6.18 -8.88 5.28
C ALA A 23 -5.71 -10.04 6.15
N ASN A 24 -6.63 -10.81 6.71
CA ASN A 24 -6.37 -11.96 7.57
C ASN A 24 -7.02 -13.24 7.00
N GLY A 25 -6.61 -14.40 7.52
CA GLY A 25 -7.22 -15.67 7.16
C GLY A 25 -6.97 -16.14 5.72
N LEU A 26 -6.02 -15.53 5.00
CA LEU A 26 -5.66 -15.97 3.66
C LEU A 26 -4.83 -17.26 3.70
N THR A 27 -5.04 -18.12 2.71
CA THR A 27 -4.37 -19.41 2.58
C THR A 27 -3.77 -19.59 1.20
N GLY A 28 -2.79 -20.47 1.12
CA GLY A 28 -2.16 -20.87 -0.14
C GLY A 28 -1.00 -19.98 -0.56
N SER A 29 -0.55 -20.23 -1.78
CA SER A 29 0.67 -19.65 -2.34
C SER A 29 0.41 -18.33 -3.05
N TYR A 30 1.32 -17.37 -2.92
CA TYR A 30 1.19 -16.07 -3.56
C TYR A 30 2.46 -15.61 -4.27
N MET A 31 2.25 -14.76 -5.28
CA MET A 31 3.28 -13.97 -5.93
C MET A 31 3.04 -12.50 -5.64
N LEU A 32 4.02 -11.86 -5.02
CA LEU A 32 4.09 -10.41 -4.93
C LEU A 32 4.92 -9.89 -6.11
N ARG A 33 4.33 -9.02 -6.92
CA ARG A 33 4.95 -8.38 -8.08
C ARG A 33 5.04 -6.88 -7.83
N ILE A 34 6.21 -6.32 -8.10
CA ILE A 34 6.45 -4.89 -8.15
C ILE A 34 6.86 -4.59 -9.59
N GLY A 35 6.27 -3.61 -10.24
CA GLY A 35 6.67 -3.27 -11.60
C GLY A 35 6.20 -1.89 -12.03
N TYR A 36 6.87 -1.35 -13.04
CA TYR A 36 6.54 -0.06 -13.64
C TYR A 36 6.50 -0.19 -15.15
N VAL A 37 5.88 0.79 -15.79
CA VAL A 37 5.94 1.00 -17.24
C VAL A 37 6.59 2.35 -17.46
N ASP A 38 7.66 2.38 -18.25
CA ASP A 38 8.31 3.60 -18.67
C ASP A 38 7.44 4.27 -19.76
N GLU A 39 6.80 5.38 -19.43
CA GLU A 39 5.84 6.04 -20.33
C GLU A 39 6.50 6.56 -21.62
N ASN A 40 7.80 6.88 -21.60
CA ASN A 40 8.50 7.41 -22.76
C ASN A 40 8.87 6.32 -23.77
N THR A 41 9.24 5.14 -23.26
CA THR A 41 9.74 4.03 -24.11
C THR A 41 8.72 2.90 -24.29
N GLY A 42 7.67 2.85 -23.47
CA GLY A 42 6.73 1.74 -23.39
C GLY A 42 7.32 0.46 -22.76
N ASN A 43 8.58 0.49 -22.36
CA ASN A 43 9.23 -0.66 -21.73
C ASN A 43 8.65 -0.89 -20.34
N SER A 44 8.55 -2.15 -19.93
CA SER A 44 8.11 -2.51 -18.59
C SER A 44 9.15 -3.38 -17.91
N GLU A 45 9.34 -3.14 -16.62
CA GLU A 45 10.19 -3.95 -15.78
C GLU A 45 9.37 -4.40 -14.57
N TYR A 46 9.67 -5.60 -14.09
CA TYR A 46 9.02 -6.11 -12.89
C TYR A 46 9.94 -7.06 -12.14
N TRP A 47 9.70 -7.12 -10.84
CA TRP A 47 10.33 -8.03 -9.90
C TRP A 47 9.26 -8.85 -9.22
N ARG A 48 9.60 -10.09 -8.87
CA ARG A 48 8.65 -11.05 -8.31
C ARG A 48 9.25 -11.69 -7.07
N TYR A 49 8.42 -11.83 -6.05
CA TYR A 49 8.66 -12.61 -4.86
C TYR A 49 7.59 -13.71 -4.77
N LEU A 50 8.00 -14.93 -4.47
CA LEU A 50 7.12 -16.11 -4.38
C LEU A 50 7.17 -16.66 -2.96
N SER A 51 6.00 -16.89 -2.35
CA SER A 51 5.89 -17.49 -1.04
C SER A 51 4.49 -18.09 -0.83
N SER A 52 4.15 -18.41 0.41
CA SER A 52 2.81 -18.81 0.84
C SER A 52 2.44 -18.14 2.14
N PHE A 53 1.14 -17.99 2.41
CA PHE A 53 0.65 -17.34 3.64
C PHE A 53 1.04 -18.11 4.90
N GLU A 54 1.23 -19.42 4.79
CA GLU A 54 1.67 -20.29 5.89
C GLU A 54 3.15 -20.08 6.23
N LYS A 55 3.98 -19.72 5.25
CA LYS A 55 5.41 -19.47 5.43
C LYS A 55 5.68 -18.02 5.81
N GLN A 56 5.10 -17.08 5.08
CA GLN A 56 5.30 -15.66 5.25
C GLN A 56 3.98 -14.93 5.01
N TYR A 57 3.27 -14.59 6.08
CA TYR A 57 2.09 -13.74 5.98
C TYR A 57 2.52 -12.26 6.04
N PRO A 58 2.35 -11.46 4.97
CA PRO A 58 2.85 -10.10 4.93
C PRO A 58 1.89 -9.12 5.62
N VAL A 59 1.86 -9.15 6.95
CA VAL A 59 1.20 -8.12 7.79
C VAL A 59 2.14 -6.94 8.04
N LYS A 60 1.62 -5.80 8.48
CA LYS A 60 2.38 -4.55 8.68
C LYS A 60 3.66 -4.74 9.52
N GLU A 61 3.62 -5.54 10.57
CA GLU A 61 4.74 -5.78 11.50
C GLU A 61 5.82 -6.67 10.86
N LYS A 62 5.39 -7.62 10.02
CA LYS A 62 6.22 -8.64 9.33
C LYS A 62 6.20 -8.45 7.82
N CYS A 63 6.15 -7.19 7.38
CA CYS A 63 6.08 -6.81 5.98
C CYS A 63 7.31 -7.32 5.20
N ILE A 64 7.15 -7.51 3.90
CA ILE A 64 8.21 -7.98 3.00
C ILE A 64 9.00 -6.77 2.51
N PHE A 65 10.30 -6.73 2.81
CA PHE A 65 11.16 -5.67 2.30
C PHE A 65 11.31 -5.80 0.78
N ALA A 66 11.04 -4.70 0.07
CA ALA A 66 11.30 -4.58 -1.36
C ALA A 66 12.76 -4.17 -1.58
N ASP A 67 13.66 -5.12 -1.37
CA ASP A 67 15.09 -4.96 -1.61
C ASP A 67 15.68 -6.18 -2.33
N GLU A 68 16.97 -6.14 -2.63
CA GLU A 68 17.66 -7.20 -3.39
C GLU A 68 17.58 -8.59 -2.75
N SER A 69 17.31 -8.69 -1.44
CA SER A 69 17.20 -9.99 -0.76
C SER A 69 15.92 -10.74 -1.15
N ASN A 70 14.83 -10.02 -1.41
CA ASN A 70 13.53 -10.60 -1.80
C ASN A 70 13.23 -10.38 -3.28
N PHE A 71 13.81 -9.35 -3.90
CA PHE A 71 13.57 -8.92 -5.28
C PHE A 71 14.92 -8.64 -5.97
N PRO A 72 15.53 -9.65 -6.61
CA PRO A 72 16.84 -9.50 -7.24
C PRO A 72 16.85 -8.37 -8.29
N ASN A 73 17.89 -7.53 -8.25
CA ASN A 73 18.08 -6.36 -9.13
C ASN A 73 16.97 -5.30 -9.04
N ILE A 74 16.22 -5.24 -7.94
CA ILE A 74 15.21 -4.18 -7.75
C ILE A 74 15.87 -2.81 -7.67
N ASN A 75 15.38 -1.87 -8.48
CA ASN A 75 15.89 -0.51 -8.51
C ASN A 75 14.75 0.51 -8.60
N PHE A 76 14.60 1.30 -7.54
CA PHE A 76 13.59 2.35 -7.46
C PHE A 76 14.11 3.69 -7.96
N ARG A 77 13.32 4.36 -8.78
CA ARG A 77 13.62 5.65 -9.41
C ARG A 77 12.62 6.69 -8.92
N ASN A 78 13.11 7.91 -8.72
CA ASN A 78 12.26 9.04 -8.35
C ASN A 78 11.28 9.36 -9.48
N ASN A 79 10.08 9.85 -9.12
CA ASN A 79 9.02 10.26 -10.04
C ASN A 79 8.53 9.14 -10.99
N VAL A 80 8.70 7.88 -10.60
CA VAL A 80 8.16 6.71 -11.32
C VAL A 80 7.03 6.10 -10.50
N SER A 81 5.93 5.77 -11.16
CA SER A 81 4.81 5.03 -10.57
C SER A 81 5.09 3.52 -10.64
N TYR A 82 4.93 2.85 -9.51
CA TYR A 82 5.12 1.42 -9.36
C TYR A 82 3.80 0.76 -8.98
N SER A 83 3.41 -0.23 -9.78
CA SER A 83 2.32 -1.15 -9.45
C SER A 83 2.83 -2.21 -8.48
N PHE A 84 2.15 -2.35 -7.35
CA PHE A 84 2.33 -3.43 -6.40
C PHE A 84 1.13 -4.36 -6.53
N THR A 85 1.37 -5.65 -6.70
CA THR A 85 0.30 -6.61 -6.93
C THR A 85 0.61 -7.92 -6.23
N LEU A 86 -0.31 -8.43 -5.43
CA LEU A 86 -0.23 -9.75 -4.82
C LEU A 86 -1.32 -10.64 -5.44
N LYS A 87 -0.98 -11.84 -5.90
CA LYS A 87 -1.93 -12.79 -6.50
C LYS A 87 -1.66 -14.21 -6.07
N ALA A 88 -2.69 -15.05 -6.21
CA ALA A 88 -2.51 -16.49 -6.19
C ALA A 88 -1.41 -16.93 -7.17
N ALA A 89 -0.55 -17.83 -6.70
CA ALA A 89 0.54 -18.37 -7.51
C ALA A 89 0.64 -19.87 -7.30
N SER A 90 0.91 -20.60 -8.37
CA SER A 90 1.33 -22.00 -8.26
C SER A 90 2.80 -22.03 -7.87
N VAL A 91 3.12 -22.48 -6.66
CA VAL A 91 4.52 -22.74 -6.28
C VAL A 91 4.89 -24.14 -6.77
N PRO A 92 5.84 -24.28 -7.71
CA PRO A 92 6.30 -25.58 -8.11
C PRO A 92 7.02 -26.22 -6.91
N ARG A 93 6.62 -27.44 -6.53
CA ARG A 93 7.26 -28.30 -5.50
C ARG A 93 6.80 -28.14 -4.05
N ASP A 94 5.59 -27.65 -3.78
CA ASP A 94 4.94 -27.91 -2.48
C ASP A 94 3.99 -29.10 -2.64
N ASP A 95 4.31 -30.22 -2.00
CA ASP A 95 3.50 -31.45 -1.98
C ASP A 95 2.23 -31.30 -1.13
N ARG A 96 2.13 -30.22 -0.35
CA ARG A 96 0.94 -29.82 0.39
C ARG A 96 0.20 -28.75 -0.41
N TYR A 97 -0.60 -29.19 -1.38
CA TYR A 97 -1.51 -28.28 -2.05
C TYR A 97 -2.49 -27.67 -1.04
N ILE A 98 -2.32 -26.38 -0.73
CA ILE A 98 -3.25 -25.59 0.04
C ILE A 98 -3.99 -24.67 -0.94
N PRO A 99 -5.32 -24.79 -1.08
CA PRO A 99 -6.09 -23.94 -1.95
C PRO A 99 -5.98 -22.47 -1.57
N ASN A 100 -5.90 -21.62 -2.60
CA ASN A 100 -6.02 -20.17 -2.46
C ASN A 100 -7.48 -19.78 -2.20
N ASN A 101 -7.69 -18.85 -1.26
CA ASN A 101 -9.01 -18.29 -0.92
C ASN A 101 -9.11 -16.79 -1.23
N PHE A 102 -8.34 -16.31 -2.21
CA PHE A 102 -8.27 -14.92 -2.64
C PHE A 102 -7.93 -14.84 -4.13
N ASP A 103 -8.33 -13.75 -4.76
CA ASP A 103 -8.10 -13.45 -6.18
C ASP A 103 -6.87 -12.55 -6.36
N GLY A 104 -6.71 -11.54 -5.51
CA GLY A 104 -5.52 -10.68 -5.47
C GLY A 104 -5.71 -9.33 -4.78
N PHE A 105 -4.62 -8.60 -4.69
CA PHE A 105 -4.53 -7.25 -4.12
C PHE A 105 -3.70 -6.37 -5.05
N SER A 106 -3.99 -5.08 -5.12
CA SER A 106 -3.08 -4.14 -5.79
C SER A 106 -3.23 -2.71 -5.34
N SER A 107 -2.12 -1.99 -5.39
CA SER A 107 -2.13 -0.53 -5.33
C SER A 107 -0.97 0.03 -6.17
N THR A 108 -1.01 1.33 -6.42
CA THR A 108 0.06 2.05 -7.13
C THR A 108 0.65 3.09 -6.22
N TYR A 109 1.97 3.10 -6.09
CA TYR A 109 2.71 4.10 -5.32
C TYR A 109 3.89 4.63 -6.10
N CYS A 110 4.35 5.80 -5.69
CA CYS A 110 5.66 6.31 -6.06
C CYS A 110 6.63 6.17 -4.88
N LEU A 111 7.92 6.15 -5.19
CA LEU A 111 8.98 6.17 -4.18
C LEU A 111 9.92 7.34 -4.46
N LYS A 112 10.21 8.09 -3.41
CA LYS A 112 11.13 9.22 -3.44
C LYS A 112 12.35 8.88 -2.60
N ASN A 113 13.52 8.97 -3.19
CA ASN A 113 14.81 8.86 -2.53
C ASN A 113 15.47 10.24 -2.55
N THR A 114 15.62 10.83 -1.36
CA THR A 114 16.31 12.10 -1.15
C THR A 114 17.52 11.86 -0.27
N ASN A 115 18.73 11.99 -0.82
CA ASN A 115 20.00 11.80 -0.11
C ASN A 115 20.08 10.44 0.62
N GLY A 116 19.60 9.38 -0.04
CA GLY A 116 19.57 8.04 0.52
C GLY A 116 18.37 7.76 1.42
N LYS A 117 17.50 8.73 1.73
CA LYS A 117 16.29 8.51 2.53
C LYS A 117 15.08 8.24 1.64
N PHE A 118 14.42 7.10 1.86
CA PHE A 118 13.22 6.71 1.15
C PHE A 118 11.95 7.24 1.81
N GLU A 119 11.01 7.67 0.98
CA GLU A 119 9.65 8.10 1.32
C GLU A 119 8.66 7.48 0.33
N VAL A 120 7.45 7.15 0.81
CA VAL A 120 6.35 6.70 -0.04
C VAL A 120 5.52 7.91 -0.46
N GLN A 121 5.20 7.97 -1.74
CA GLN A 121 4.36 8.99 -2.36
C GLN A 121 3.15 8.33 -3.01
N ASP A 122 2.06 9.09 -3.15
CA ASP A 122 0.90 8.65 -3.92
C ASP A 122 1.09 9.04 -5.40
N PHE A 123 0.34 8.39 -6.29
CA PHE A 123 0.28 8.78 -7.69
C PHE A 123 -1.05 9.49 -7.98
N ASP A 124 -0.97 10.76 -8.36
CA ASP A 124 -2.12 11.54 -8.80
C ASP A 124 -2.42 11.22 -10.27
N PHE A 125 -3.36 10.30 -10.51
CA PHE A 125 -3.80 9.90 -11.85
C PHE A 125 -4.38 11.05 -12.66
N SER A 126 -4.93 12.09 -12.02
CA SER A 126 -5.50 13.23 -12.73
C SER A 126 -4.42 14.16 -13.30
N LYS A 127 -3.27 14.23 -12.63
CA LYS A 127 -2.12 15.05 -13.02
C LYS A 127 -0.96 14.23 -13.60
N ASN A 128 -1.13 12.92 -13.70
CA ASN A 128 -0.13 11.96 -14.14
C ASN A 128 1.23 12.16 -13.46
N ARG A 129 1.25 12.29 -12.12
CA ARG A 129 2.50 12.55 -11.39
C ARG A 129 2.48 12.04 -9.96
N CYS A 130 3.67 11.77 -9.43
CA CYS A 130 3.87 11.48 -8.02
C CYS A 130 3.63 12.73 -7.16
N VAL A 131 2.96 12.55 -6.02
CA VAL A 131 2.67 13.60 -5.04
C VAL A 131 3.02 13.11 -3.65
N ASP A 132 3.54 13.99 -2.80
CA ASP A 132 3.80 13.65 -1.40
C ASP A 132 2.49 13.22 -0.74
N LYS A 133 2.53 12.13 0.03
CA LYS A 133 1.38 11.67 0.81
C LYS A 133 0.94 12.81 1.73
N VAL A 134 -0.28 13.27 1.56
CA VAL A 134 -0.86 14.20 2.53
C VAL A 134 -1.15 13.37 3.77
N GLU A 135 -0.33 13.51 4.81
CA GLU A 135 -0.73 13.07 6.14
C GLU A 135 -1.96 13.89 6.52
N ILE A 136 -3.15 13.35 6.26
CA ILE A 136 -4.32 13.76 7.01
C ILE A 136 -3.97 13.33 8.42
N LEU A 137 -3.45 14.28 9.21
CA LEU A 137 -3.43 14.17 10.66
C LEU A 137 -4.88 13.87 11.05
N SER A 138 -5.21 12.60 11.22
CA SER A 138 -6.29 12.22 12.11
C SER A 138 -5.79 12.66 13.48
N SER A 139 -5.96 13.95 13.78
CA SER A 139 -6.00 14.36 15.16
C SER A 139 -7.03 13.45 15.79
N SER A 140 -6.58 12.56 16.67
CA SER A 140 -7.42 12.18 17.79
C SER A 140 -7.60 13.45 18.64
N ASP A 141 -8.32 14.42 18.09
CA ASP A 141 -8.85 15.52 18.86
C ASP A 141 -9.90 14.89 19.74
N THR A 142 -9.45 14.69 20.98
CA THR A 142 -10.29 14.43 22.11
C THR A 142 -11.28 15.59 22.20
N LYS A 143 -12.43 15.41 21.57
CA LYS A 143 -13.75 15.87 22.01
C LYS A 143 -13.78 17.33 22.54
N GLN A 144 -13.91 18.28 21.63
CA GLN A 144 -14.85 19.39 21.85
C GLN A 144 -15.43 19.88 20.52
N ARG A 145 -16.35 19.09 19.96
CA ARG A 145 -17.33 19.62 19.00
C ARG A 145 -18.25 20.57 19.78
N ILE A 146 -17.91 21.87 19.80
CA ILE A 146 -18.94 22.90 19.97
C ILE A 146 -19.76 22.83 18.69
N SER A 147 -20.90 22.19 18.85
CA SER A 147 -21.82 21.81 17.79
C SER A 147 -22.57 23.07 17.35
N TRP A 148 -22.97 23.15 16.08
CA TRP A 148 -23.94 24.14 15.58
C TRP A 148 -25.23 24.22 16.44
N LEU A 149 -25.50 23.16 17.23
CA LEU A 149 -26.55 23.12 18.25
C LEU A 149 -26.32 24.12 19.39
N ASP A 150 -25.09 24.43 19.79
CA ASP A 150 -24.80 25.41 20.86
C ASP A 150 -25.15 26.84 20.41
N SER A 151 -24.92 27.15 19.13
CA SER A 151 -25.37 28.42 18.54
C SER A 151 -26.90 28.49 18.48
N LEU A 152 -27.56 27.36 18.28
CA LEU A 152 -29.03 27.26 18.24
C LEU A 152 -29.65 27.40 19.65
N PHE A 153 -29.03 26.80 20.67
CA PHE A 153 -29.46 26.94 22.07
C PHE A 153 -29.25 28.35 22.61
N ARG A 154 -28.14 29.02 22.27
CA ARG A 154 -27.92 30.42 22.66
C ARG A 154 -28.95 31.36 22.04
N TRP A 155 -29.28 31.17 20.76
CA TRP A 155 -30.34 31.94 20.10
C TRP A 155 -31.72 31.68 20.73
N PHE A 156 -32.02 30.45 21.14
CA PHE A 156 -33.29 30.11 21.77
C PHE A 156 -33.49 30.77 23.15
N MET A 157 -32.41 30.92 23.93
CA MET A 157 -32.48 31.54 25.27
C MET A 157 -32.60 33.07 25.23
N ASP A 158 -32.09 33.73 24.19
CA ASP A 158 -32.23 35.19 24.00
C ASP A 158 -33.66 35.61 23.60
N LEU A 159 -34.51 34.68 23.16
CA LEU A 159 -35.92 34.94 22.84
C LEU A 159 -36.85 34.96 24.07
N TRP A 160 -36.34 34.61 25.25
CA TRP A 160 -37.10 34.55 26.51
C TRP A 160 -36.60 35.58 27.56
N LYS A 161 -36.05 36.71 27.10
CA LYS A 161 -35.76 37.89 27.92
C LYS A 161 -36.55 39.11 27.47
#